data_AF-A0A2E1LAU2-F1
#
_entry.id   AF-A0A2E1LAU2-F1
#
_cell.length_a   1.000
_cell.length_b   1.000
_cell.length_c   1.000
_cell.angle_alpha   90.00
_cell.angle_beta   90.00
_cell.angle_gamma   90.00
#
_symmetry.space_group_name_H-M   'P 1'
#
loop_
_entity.id
_entity.type
_entity.pdbx_description
1 polymer ?
#
loop_
_entity_poly.entity_id
_entity_poly.type
_entity_poly.pdbx_seq_one_letter_code
_entity_poly.pdbx_strand_id
1 'polypeptide(L)'
;MSQWALPPKLHSTTEGGPICFHCDHSIGSKDGLIPRYTDSHACVRCISSLTEGRLALDVHKIEKKYRRRFLEFWSFVEIRGPEECWPWRGKYHSRSNSSYFAMPRHWGSGRQYSAPRCAVWFTWGDIGRLPIKAVCGDNNCCNPLHLRVKGVPHFFHNRHLQTVDLEFSSNKLTHETQLFLETTHDKDPKRFKKIQAANRMWIDFRLAADGPLSPSIIKEKNKN
;
A
#
# COMPACT_ATOMS: atom_id res chain seq x y z
N MET A 1 -14.61 5.33 -22.14
CA MET A 1 -14.26 6.01 -20.89
C MET A 1 -15.52 6.19 -20.06
N SER A 2 -15.86 5.25 -19.17
CA SER A 2 -17.05 5.37 -18.32
C SER A 2 -16.79 6.43 -17.25
N GLN A 3 -17.28 7.66 -17.48
CA GLN A 3 -17.36 8.69 -16.44
C GLN A 3 -18.23 8.15 -15.30
N TRP A 4 -17.61 7.81 -14.18
CA TRP A 4 -18.35 7.47 -12.98
C TRP A 4 -18.94 8.76 -12.41
N ALA A 5 -20.26 8.81 -12.33
CA ALA A 5 -20.97 9.91 -11.69
C ALA A 5 -20.47 10.06 -10.25
N LEU A 6 -19.93 11.23 -9.95
CA LEU A 6 -19.49 11.58 -8.61
C LEU A 6 -20.72 11.64 -7.69
N PRO A 7 -20.75 10.94 -6.55
CA PRO A 7 -21.83 11.11 -5.59
C PRO A 7 -21.85 12.56 -5.12
N PRO A 8 -23.02 13.24 -5.12
CA PRO A 8 -23.08 14.69 -4.95
C PRO A 8 -22.61 15.19 -3.57
N LYS A 9 -22.43 14.29 -2.58
CA LYS A 9 -21.89 14.60 -1.25
C LYS A 9 -21.16 13.39 -0.67
N LEU A 10 -19.93 13.09 -1.13
CA LEU A 10 -19.13 12.01 -0.51
C LEU A 10 -18.67 12.36 0.92
N HIS A 11 -18.63 13.65 1.23
CA HIS A 11 -18.04 14.21 2.45
C HIS A 11 -18.87 15.40 2.93
N SER A 12 -19.45 15.32 4.12
CA SER A 12 -20.28 16.40 4.66
C SER A 12 -19.47 17.46 5.41
N THR A 13 -18.55 17.01 6.27
CA THR A 13 -17.90 17.85 7.28
C THR A 13 -16.46 17.42 7.52
N THR A 14 -15.61 18.39 7.88
CA THR A 14 -14.19 18.16 8.21
C THR A 14 -13.94 18.41 9.69
N GLU A 15 -13.21 17.51 10.33
CA GLU A 15 -12.78 17.62 11.73
C GLU A 15 -11.25 17.46 11.84
N GLY A 16 -10.68 17.97 12.92
CA GLY A 16 -9.27 17.73 13.26
C GLY A 16 -9.08 16.32 13.81
N GLY A 17 -8.23 15.53 13.16
CA GLY A 17 -7.94 14.16 13.58
C GLY A 17 -6.45 13.83 13.59
N PRO A 18 -6.08 12.58 13.88
CA PRO A 18 -4.68 12.20 14.10
C PRO A 18 -3.87 12.22 12.81
N ILE A 19 -2.55 12.35 12.99
CA ILE A 19 -1.49 12.38 11.97
C ILE A 19 -1.73 11.38 10.82
N CYS A 20 -1.40 11.80 9.59
CA CYS A 20 -1.53 11.00 8.38
C CYS A 20 -0.41 9.94 8.29
N PHE A 21 -0.60 8.92 7.45
CA PHE A 21 0.50 8.05 7.03
C PHE A 21 1.60 8.81 6.28
N HIS A 22 1.22 9.82 5.49
CA HIS A 22 2.13 10.61 4.67
C HIS A 22 2.61 11.84 5.44
N CYS A 23 3.94 12.03 5.52
CA CYS A 23 4.55 13.09 6.32
C CYS A 23 4.14 14.48 5.84
N ASP A 24 4.05 14.68 4.52
CA ASP A 24 3.79 15.98 3.91
C ASP A 24 2.39 16.52 4.22
N HIS A 25 1.46 15.62 4.56
CA HIS A 25 0.09 15.97 4.89
C HIS A 25 -0.07 16.44 6.34
N SER A 26 0.94 16.22 7.17
CA SER A 26 0.99 16.68 8.56
C SER A 26 1.74 18.00 8.73
N ILE A 27 2.41 18.50 7.68
CA ILE A 27 3.12 19.78 7.68
C ILE A 27 2.10 20.92 7.78
N GLY A 28 2.23 21.77 8.81
CA GLY A 28 1.47 23.02 8.97
C GLY A 28 0.37 23.00 10.03
N SER A 29 0.10 21.87 10.69
CA SER A 29 -0.84 21.86 11.82
C SER A 29 -0.13 22.26 13.11
N LYS A 30 -0.44 23.46 13.64
CA LYS A 30 0.07 23.94 14.92
C LYS A 30 -0.35 23.04 16.09
N ASP A 31 -1.51 22.41 15.98
CA ASP A 31 -2.11 21.57 17.03
C ASP A 31 -1.78 20.07 16.84
N GLY A 32 -1.01 19.71 15.80
CA GLY A 32 -0.71 18.31 15.47
C GLY A 32 -1.91 17.51 14.90
N LEU A 33 -3.04 18.18 14.66
CA LEU A 33 -4.26 17.59 14.10
C LEU A 33 -4.37 17.87 12.60
N ILE A 34 -4.69 16.87 11.79
CA ILE A 34 -4.90 17.04 10.35
C ILE A 34 -6.39 17.03 10.02
N PRO A 35 -6.82 17.81 9.00
CA PRO A 35 -8.21 17.81 8.56
C PRO A 35 -8.57 16.45 7.97
N ARG A 36 -9.63 15.84 8.50
CA ARG A 36 -10.21 14.57 8.06
C ARG A 36 -11.71 14.71 7.86
N TYR A 37 -12.28 13.91 6.97
CA TYR A 37 -13.73 13.85 6.80
C TYR A 37 -14.37 13.04 7.92
N THR A 38 -15.43 13.54 8.53
CA THR A 38 -16.13 12.89 9.66
C THR A 38 -16.65 11.49 9.30
N ASP A 39 -17.21 11.33 8.10
CA ASP A 39 -17.95 10.11 7.74
C ASP A 39 -17.02 8.95 7.36
N SER A 40 -15.98 9.29 6.59
CA SER A 40 -15.02 8.31 6.08
C SER A 40 -13.76 8.20 6.93
N HIS A 41 -13.48 9.19 7.78
CA HIS A 41 -12.19 9.41 8.46
C HIS A 41 -10.99 9.54 7.51
N ALA A 42 -11.24 9.76 6.22
CA ALA A 42 -10.20 9.95 5.22
C ALA A 42 -9.50 11.29 5.44
N CYS A 43 -8.19 11.34 5.17
CA CYS A 43 -7.44 12.59 5.21
C CYS A 43 -7.82 13.46 4.01
N VAL A 44 -8.21 14.71 4.25
CA VAL A 44 -8.64 15.64 3.20
C VAL A 44 -7.53 15.83 2.16
N ARG A 45 -6.27 15.98 2.60
CA ARG A 45 -5.11 16.10 1.70
C ARG A 45 -4.84 14.83 0.91
N CYS A 46 -5.06 13.64 1.49
CA CYS A 46 -4.94 12.39 0.73
C CYS A 46 -6.02 12.27 -0.34
N ILE A 47 -7.25 12.67 -0.04
CA ILE A 47 -8.31 12.67 -1.05
C ILE A 47 -7.98 13.68 -2.15
N SER A 48 -7.50 14.89 -1.83
CA SER A 48 -7.01 15.85 -2.85
C SER A 48 -5.90 15.26 -3.72
N SER A 49 -4.86 14.68 -3.10
CA SER A 49 -3.74 14.04 -3.82
C SER A 49 -4.23 12.90 -4.74
N LEU A 50 -5.17 12.09 -4.26
CA LEU A 50 -5.80 11.04 -5.05
C LEU A 50 -6.62 11.61 -6.21
N THR A 51 -7.40 12.69 -5.98
CA THR A 51 -8.13 13.37 -7.05
C THR A 51 -7.22 14.01 -8.09
N GLU A 52 -6.00 14.40 -7.70
CA GLU A 52 -4.99 14.92 -8.62
C GLU A 52 -4.16 13.82 -9.31
N GLY A 53 -4.41 12.54 -8.99
CA GLY A 53 -3.68 11.41 -9.55
C GLY A 53 -2.26 11.26 -9.02
N ARG A 54 -1.93 11.85 -7.87
CA ARG A 54 -0.59 11.74 -7.27
C ARG A 54 -0.43 10.40 -6.55
N LEU A 55 0.39 9.53 -7.13
CA LEU A 55 0.83 8.27 -6.54
C LEU A 55 2.23 8.43 -5.92
N ALA A 56 2.46 7.81 -4.77
CA ALA A 56 3.79 7.72 -4.15
C ALA A 56 4.10 6.30 -3.69
N LEU A 57 5.24 5.74 -4.13
CA LEU A 57 5.79 4.46 -3.68
C LEU A 57 7.17 4.70 -3.04
N ASP A 58 7.20 5.43 -1.93
CA ASP A 58 8.46 5.85 -1.28
C ASP A 58 8.33 5.84 0.24
N VAL A 59 9.20 5.09 0.95
CA VAL A 59 9.18 5.03 2.41
C VAL A 59 9.46 6.37 3.07
N HIS A 60 10.22 7.25 2.40
CA HIS A 60 10.60 8.54 2.95
C HIS A 60 9.41 9.50 3.05
N LYS A 61 8.40 9.33 2.18
CA LYS A 61 7.13 10.06 2.21
C LYS A 61 6.19 9.56 3.32
N ILE A 62 6.49 8.43 3.93
CA ILE A 62 5.74 7.87 5.06
C ILE A 62 6.28 8.41 6.38
N GLU A 63 5.39 8.75 7.29
CA GLU A 63 5.68 9.21 8.64
C GLU A 63 6.41 8.11 9.45
N LYS A 64 7.38 8.54 10.27
CA LYS A 64 8.39 7.67 10.90
C LYS A 64 7.76 6.50 11.68
N LYS A 65 6.67 6.72 12.40
CA LYS A 65 5.98 5.66 13.17
C LYS A 65 5.36 4.58 12.27
N TYR A 66 5.03 4.89 11.02
CA TYR A 66 4.44 3.92 10.08
C TYR A 66 5.44 3.28 9.11
N ARG A 67 6.64 3.84 8.92
CA ARG A 67 7.67 3.32 7.98
C ARG A 67 7.95 1.83 8.13
N ARG A 68 8.07 1.34 9.36
CA ARG A 68 8.31 -0.08 9.62
C ARG A 68 7.16 -0.96 9.09
N ARG A 69 5.91 -0.54 9.30
CA ARG A 69 4.74 -1.28 8.83
C ARG A 69 4.59 -1.20 7.31
N PHE A 70 4.98 -0.07 6.72
CA PHE A 70 5.04 0.09 5.27
C PHE A 70 6.00 -0.92 4.66
N LEU A 71 7.25 -1.00 5.13
CA LEU A 71 8.24 -1.95 4.63
C LEU A 71 7.83 -3.41 4.91
N GLU A 72 7.28 -3.68 6.09
CA GLU A 72 6.74 -5.01 6.43
C GLU A 72 5.59 -5.40 5.48
N PHE A 73 4.68 -4.49 5.15
CA PHE A 73 3.60 -4.74 4.19
C PHE A 73 4.15 -5.07 2.80
N TRP A 74 5.04 -4.23 2.27
CA TRP A 74 5.60 -4.44 0.93
C TRP A 74 6.51 -5.66 0.84
N SER A 75 7.08 -6.12 1.95
CA SER A 75 7.78 -7.42 1.99
C SER A 75 6.86 -8.61 1.71
N PHE A 76 5.55 -8.49 1.95
CA PHE A 76 4.58 -9.54 1.66
C PHE A 76 3.95 -9.42 0.26
N VAL A 77 4.31 -8.40 -0.52
CA VAL A 77 3.76 -8.17 -1.87
C VAL A 77 4.84 -8.52 -2.88
N GLU A 78 4.49 -9.36 -3.85
CA GLU A 78 5.35 -9.57 -5.00
C GLU A 78 5.13 -8.41 -6.00
N ILE A 79 6.05 -7.46 -5.98
CA ILE A 79 6.02 -6.29 -6.85
C ILE A 79 6.42 -6.73 -8.27
N ARG A 80 5.58 -6.41 -9.25
CA ARG A 80 5.77 -6.75 -10.68
C ARG A 80 5.61 -5.51 -11.55
N GLY A 81 5.46 -5.68 -12.87
CA GLY A 81 5.20 -4.58 -13.80
C GLY A 81 3.91 -3.80 -13.48
N PRO A 82 3.74 -2.59 -14.04
CA PRO A 82 2.60 -1.72 -13.76
C PRO A 82 1.25 -2.25 -14.28
N GLU A 83 1.27 -3.02 -15.36
CA GLU A 83 0.09 -3.68 -15.94
C GLU A 83 -0.16 -5.07 -15.35
N GLU A 84 0.77 -5.58 -14.53
CA GLU A 84 0.68 -6.91 -13.94
C GLU A 84 0.05 -6.86 -12.55
N CYS A 85 -0.70 -7.89 -12.17
CA CYS A 85 -1.18 -8.03 -10.81
C CYS A 85 -0.01 -8.24 -9.84
N TRP A 86 -0.06 -7.59 -8.68
CA TRP A 86 0.91 -7.77 -7.59
C TRP A 86 0.31 -8.70 -6.53
N PRO A 87 0.64 -10.00 -6.53
CA PRO A 87 -0.01 -10.95 -5.63
C PRO A 87 0.45 -10.78 -4.18
N TRP A 88 -0.48 -10.96 -3.26
CA TRP A 88 -0.21 -11.01 -1.83
C TRP A 88 0.36 -12.38 -1.42
N ARG A 89 1.50 -12.40 -0.74
CA ARG A 89 2.18 -13.60 -0.23
C ARG A 89 2.07 -13.78 1.29
N GLY A 90 1.41 -12.83 1.95
CA GLY A 90 1.15 -12.89 3.39
C GLY A 90 -0.05 -13.77 3.75
N LYS A 91 -0.67 -13.47 4.89
CA LYS A 91 -1.77 -14.27 5.45
C LYS A 91 -3.09 -14.05 4.72
N TYR A 92 -3.88 -15.12 4.67
CA TYR A 92 -5.24 -15.16 4.13
C TYR A 92 -6.22 -15.62 5.21
N HIS A 93 -7.44 -15.08 5.18
CA HIS A 93 -8.52 -15.63 6.00
C HIS A 93 -8.93 -17.00 5.45
N SER A 94 -8.92 -18.02 6.31
CA SER A 94 -9.18 -19.41 5.94
C SER A 94 -10.54 -19.64 5.29
N ARG A 95 -11.57 -18.85 5.64
CA ARG A 95 -12.94 -19.01 5.14
C ARG A 95 -13.27 -18.18 3.91
N SER A 96 -12.82 -16.93 3.86
CA SER A 96 -13.20 -15.98 2.81
C SER A 96 -12.14 -15.83 1.71
N ASN A 97 -11.00 -16.52 1.85
CA ASN A 97 -9.82 -16.38 1.00
C ASN A 97 -9.39 -14.92 0.78
N SER A 98 -9.69 -14.06 1.75
CA SER A 98 -9.38 -12.64 1.67
C SER A 98 -8.00 -12.39 2.29
N SER A 99 -7.12 -11.76 1.52
CA SER A 99 -5.82 -11.30 2.00
C SER A 99 -6.00 -10.26 3.11
N TYR A 100 -5.19 -10.30 4.16
CA TYR A 100 -5.26 -9.31 5.23
C TYR A 100 -3.88 -8.93 5.80
N PHE A 101 -3.80 -7.71 6.29
CA PHE A 101 -2.63 -7.16 6.98
C PHE A 101 -3.03 -6.46 8.27
N ALA A 102 -2.16 -6.56 9.29
CA ALA A 102 -2.43 -5.96 10.58
C ALA A 102 -2.06 -4.46 10.57
N MET A 103 -3.07 -3.58 10.59
CA MET A 103 -2.91 -2.13 10.61
C MET A 103 -3.84 -1.48 11.64
N PRO A 104 -3.35 -0.88 12.73
CA PRO A 104 -4.19 -0.16 13.67
C PRO A 104 -4.69 1.14 13.03
N ARG A 105 -5.98 1.43 13.23
CA ARG A 105 -6.62 2.67 12.77
C ARG A 105 -7.20 3.40 13.98
N HIS A 106 -7.22 4.72 13.93
CA HIS A 106 -7.72 5.56 15.02
C HIS A 106 -9.24 5.50 15.17
N TRP A 107 -9.96 5.16 14.11
CA TRP A 107 -11.42 5.13 14.07
C TRP A 107 -12.02 3.74 14.29
N GLY A 108 -11.21 2.71 14.58
CA GLY A 108 -11.73 1.34 14.68
C GLY A 108 -10.90 0.46 15.61
N SER A 109 -11.59 -0.40 16.38
CA SER A 109 -10.97 -1.44 17.20
C SER A 109 -10.38 -2.58 16.35
N GLY A 110 -10.88 -2.75 15.13
CA GLY A 110 -10.37 -3.70 14.14
C GLY A 110 -8.91 -3.40 13.79
N ARG A 111 -8.06 -4.43 13.94
CA ARG A 111 -6.62 -4.36 13.65
C ARG A 111 -6.23 -5.01 12.34
N GLN A 112 -7.17 -5.63 11.62
CA GLN A 112 -6.91 -6.37 10.38
C GLN A 112 -7.73 -5.78 9.25
N TYR A 113 -7.07 -5.48 8.14
CA TYR A 113 -7.69 -4.91 6.96
C TYR A 113 -7.20 -5.65 5.72
N SER A 114 -8.04 -5.66 4.68
CA SER A 114 -7.71 -6.30 3.40
C SER A 114 -6.39 -5.77 2.83
N ALA A 115 -5.51 -6.64 2.34
CA ALA A 115 -4.20 -6.22 1.84
C ALA A 115 -4.27 -5.15 0.71
N PRO A 116 -5.19 -5.25 -0.28
CA PRO A 116 -5.36 -4.21 -1.29
C PRO A 116 -5.71 -2.84 -0.70
N ARG A 117 -6.45 -2.79 0.41
CA ARG A 117 -6.80 -1.53 1.08
C ARG A 117 -5.58 -0.92 1.76
N CYS A 118 -4.73 -1.73 2.37
CA CYS A 118 -3.45 -1.27 2.90
C CYS A 118 -2.54 -0.75 1.78
N ALA A 119 -2.52 -1.39 0.61
CA ALA A 119 -1.78 -0.91 -0.56
C ALA A 119 -2.25 0.50 -0.96
N VAL A 120 -3.56 0.73 -1.06
CA VAL A 120 -4.13 2.06 -1.34
C VAL A 120 -3.69 3.09 -0.30
N TRP A 121 -3.74 2.77 0.99
CA TRP A 121 -3.33 3.70 2.05
C TRP A 121 -1.87 4.14 1.95
N PHE A 122 -1.00 3.20 1.61
CA PHE A 122 0.43 3.45 1.49
C PHE A 122 0.83 4.14 0.19
N THR A 123 -0.02 4.11 -0.84
CA THR A 123 0.30 4.65 -2.17
C THR A 123 -0.45 5.90 -2.53
N TRP A 124 -1.77 5.77 -2.63
CA TRP A 124 -2.70 6.84 -2.94
C TRP A 124 -3.03 7.73 -1.73
N GLY A 125 -2.92 7.16 -0.53
CA GLY A 125 -3.12 7.88 0.73
C GLY A 125 -4.29 7.36 1.56
N ASP A 126 -4.45 7.97 2.73
CA ASP A 126 -5.43 7.54 3.73
C ASP A 126 -6.86 7.90 3.34
N ILE A 127 -7.51 6.97 2.63
CA ILE A 127 -8.91 7.02 2.21
C ILE A 127 -9.90 6.60 3.31
N GLY A 128 -9.42 6.35 4.53
CA GLY A 128 -10.27 5.95 5.65
C GLY A 128 -11.08 4.69 5.36
N ARG A 129 -12.40 4.76 5.54
CA ARG A 129 -13.38 3.68 5.36
C ARG A 129 -13.91 3.52 3.93
N LEU A 130 -13.47 4.35 2.98
CA LEU A 130 -14.02 4.32 1.63
C LEU A 130 -13.87 2.94 0.98
N PRO A 131 -14.86 2.48 0.18
CA PRO A 131 -14.78 1.20 -0.50
C PRO A 131 -13.71 1.24 -1.58
N ILE A 132 -13.06 0.11 -1.82
CA ILE A 132 -12.13 -0.06 -2.94
C ILE A 132 -12.62 -1.18 -3.85
N LYS A 133 -12.28 -1.10 -5.14
CA LYS A 133 -12.55 -2.12 -6.15
C LYS A 133 -11.31 -2.34 -7.00
N ALA A 134 -10.95 -3.61 -7.21
CA ALA A 134 -9.92 -3.99 -8.16
C ALA A 134 -10.50 -3.97 -9.58
N VAL A 135 -9.79 -3.37 -10.54
CA VAL A 135 -10.20 -3.32 -11.95
C VAL A 135 -9.64 -4.49 -12.77
N CYS A 136 -8.61 -5.18 -12.28
CA CYS A 136 -7.96 -6.31 -12.95
C CYS A 136 -8.67 -7.66 -12.74
N GLY A 137 -9.78 -7.70 -12.00
CA GLY A 137 -10.54 -8.93 -11.71
C GLY A 137 -10.03 -9.74 -10.50
N ASP A 138 -8.79 -9.54 -10.06
CA ASP A 138 -8.26 -10.15 -8.84
C ASP A 138 -8.54 -9.29 -7.60
N ASN A 139 -9.36 -9.80 -6.70
CA ASN A 139 -9.76 -9.13 -5.46
C ASN A 139 -8.62 -9.03 -4.42
N ASN A 140 -7.52 -9.77 -4.59
CA ASN A 140 -6.36 -9.75 -3.70
C ASN A 140 -5.14 -9.03 -4.29
N CYS A 141 -5.28 -8.41 -5.47
CA CYS A 141 -4.22 -7.65 -6.11
C CYS A 141 -3.84 -6.41 -5.27
N CYS A 142 -2.54 -6.25 -5.01
CA CYS A 142 -1.99 -5.11 -4.28
C CYS A 142 -1.42 -4.01 -5.19
N ASN A 143 -1.53 -4.13 -6.51
CA ASN A 143 -1.04 -3.12 -7.45
C ASN A 143 -1.90 -1.85 -7.34
N PRO A 144 -1.34 -0.70 -6.93
CA PRO A 144 -2.08 0.56 -6.80
C PRO A 144 -2.82 0.99 -8.07
N LEU A 145 -2.24 0.73 -9.24
CA LEU A 145 -2.81 1.09 -10.54
C LEU A 145 -4.02 0.24 -10.90
N HIS A 146 -4.16 -0.93 -10.27
CA HIS A 146 -5.31 -1.82 -10.43
C HIS A 146 -6.40 -1.57 -9.38
N LEU A 147 -6.22 -0.60 -8.48
CA LEU A 147 -7.16 -0.32 -7.40
C LEU A 147 -7.86 1.02 -7.59
N ARG A 148 -9.17 1.06 -7.34
CA ARG A 148 -9.99 2.27 -7.44
C ARG A 148 -10.83 2.45 -6.19
N VAL A 149 -10.89 3.67 -5.68
CA VAL A 149 -11.70 4.08 -4.54
C VAL A 149 -13.08 4.50 -5.01
N LYS A 150 -14.14 3.91 -4.45
CA LYS A 150 -15.50 4.24 -4.85
C LYS A 150 -15.85 5.65 -4.37
N GLY A 151 -16.33 6.48 -5.29
CA GLY A 151 -16.87 7.81 -4.99
C GLY A 151 -15.85 8.95 -5.05
N VAL A 152 -14.55 8.65 -5.22
CA VAL A 152 -13.51 9.67 -5.45
C VAL A 152 -13.15 9.63 -6.94
N PRO A 153 -13.15 10.76 -7.65
CA PRO A 153 -12.68 10.78 -9.03
C PRO A 153 -11.18 10.47 -9.02
N HIS A 154 -10.78 9.45 -9.78
CA HIS A 154 -9.38 9.20 -10.02
C HIS A 154 -9.05 9.98 -11.28
N PHE A 155 -8.78 11.28 -11.17
CA PHE A 155 -8.26 11.98 -12.33
C PHE A 155 -6.82 11.49 -12.52
N PHE A 156 -6.63 10.65 -13.53
CA PHE A 156 -5.35 10.52 -14.20
C PHE A 156 -5.09 11.84 -14.92
N HIS A 157 -4.88 12.93 -14.18
CA HIS A 157 -4.35 14.12 -14.80
C HIS A 157 -2.97 13.77 -15.30
N ASN A 158 -2.79 14.06 -16.58
CA ASN A 158 -1.73 13.64 -17.45
C ASN A 158 -0.35 14.19 -17.00
N ARG A 159 0.17 13.71 -15.88
CA ARG A 159 1.60 13.44 -15.76
C ARG A 159 1.69 11.98 -16.09
N HIS A 160 2.07 11.67 -17.32
CA HIS A 160 2.40 10.31 -17.72
C HIS A 160 3.35 9.74 -16.66
N LEU A 161 2.83 8.97 -15.69
CA LEU A 161 3.66 8.10 -14.88
C LEU A 161 4.15 7.08 -15.91
N GLN A 162 5.30 7.37 -16.50
CA GLN A 162 5.84 6.51 -17.52
C GLN A 162 6.12 5.17 -16.86
N THR A 163 6.03 4.09 -17.62
CA THR A 163 6.44 2.76 -17.17
C THR A 163 7.79 2.82 -16.45
N VAL A 164 8.71 3.65 -16.97
CA VAL A 164 10.03 3.92 -16.39
C VAL A 164 9.96 4.55 -14.99
N ASP A 165 9.10 5.54 -14.74
CA ASP A 165 8.97 6.18 -13.41
C ASP A 165 8.44 5.22 -12.36
N LEU A 166 7.48 4.38 -12.78
CA LEU A 166 6.88 3.35 -11.95
C LEU A 166 7.87 2.23 -11.66
N GLU A 167 8.61 1.78 -12.67
CA GLU A 167 9.70 0.80 -12.54
C GLU A 167 10.78 1.31 -11.58
N PHE A 168 11.23 2.56 -11.76
CA PHE A 168 12.19 3.20 -10.86
C PHE A 168 11.69 3.22 -9.41
N SER A 169 10.41 3.61 -9.21
CA SER A 169 9.80 3.63 -7.88
C SER A 169 9.67 2.22 -7.28
N SER A 170 9.28 1.22 -8.06
CA SER A 170 9.22 -0.18 -7.61
C SER A 170 10.58 -0.75 -7.27
N ASN A 171 11.63 -0.40 -8.03
CA ASN A 171 13.00 -0.82 -7.77
C ASN A 171 13.51 -0.23 -6.46
N LYS A 172 13.27 1.07 -6.24
CA LYS A 172 13.59 1.74 -4.98
C LYS A 172 12.88 1.08 -3.80
N LEU A 173 11.57 0.85 -3.93
CA LEU A 173 10.78 0.19 -2.89
C LEU A 173 11.27 -1.24 -2.59
N THR A 174 11.62 -1.99 -3.63
CA THR A 174 12.16 -3.35 -3.52
C THR A 174 13.49 -3.33 -2.77
N HIS A 175 14.38 -2.40 -3.12
CA HIS A 175 15.67 -2.23 -2.45
C HIS A 175 15.51 -1.85 -0.96
N GLU A 176 14.65 -0.89 -0.64
CA GLU A 176 14.38 -0.47 0.75
C GLU A 176 13.77 -1.62 1.58
N THR A 177 12.90 -2.40 0.97
CA THR A 177 12.27 -3.57 1.61
C THR A 177 13.31 -4.66 1.88
N GLN A 178 14.25 -4.87 0.97
CA GLN A 178 15.35 -5.81 1.15
C GLN A 178 16.27 -5.38 2.29
N LEU A 179 16.73 -4.13 2.29
CA LEU A 179 17.56 -3.58 3.37
C LEU A 179 16.87 -3.71 4.74
N PHE A 180 15.55 -3.52 4.78
CA PHE A 180 14.77 -3.74 6.00
C PHE A 180 14.79 -5.20 6.48
N LEU A 181 14.73 -6.17 5.59
CA LEU A 181 14.79 -7.59 5.94
C LEU A 181 16.18 -7.98 6.48
N GLU A 182 17.25 -7.55 5.80
CA GLU A 182 18.64 -7.78 6.22
C GLU A 182 18.90 -7.18 7.59
N THR A 183 18.57 -5.89 7.77
CA THR A 183 18.73 -5.23 9.08
C THR A 183 17.87 -5.84 10.18
N THR A 184 16.69 -6.37 9.85
CA THR A 184 15.82 -7.07 10.82
C THR A 184 16.38 -8.44 11.17
N HIS A 185 16.95 -9.17 10.22
CA HIS A 185 17.64 -10.43 10.44
C HIS A 185 18.79 -10.25 11.45
N ASP A 186 19.62 -9.25 11.23
CA ASP A 186 20.81 -9.02 12.06
C ASP A 186 20.48 -8.51 13.46
N LYS A 187 19.50 -7.60 13.58
CA LYS A 187 19.16 -6.93 14.85
C LYS A 187 18.13 -7.68 15.70
N ASP A 188 17.17 -8.37 15.09
CA ASP A 188 16.07 -9.04 15.79
C ASP A 188 15.69 -10.38 15.11
N PRO A 189 16.51 -11.43 15.31
CA PRO A 189 16.29 -12.74 14.68
C PRO A 189 14.94 -13.37 15.04
N LYS A 190 14.40 -13.08 16.24
CA LYS A 190 13.10 -13.60 16.69
C LYS A 190 11.97 -13.01 15.87
N ARG A 191 11.99 -11.70 15.63
CA ARG A 191 11.00 -11.05 14.77
C ARG A 191 11.19 -11.44 13.32
N PHE A 192 12.44 -11.51 12.85
CA PHE A 192 12.74 -11.99 11.51
C PHE A 192 12.10 -13.37 11.27
N LYS A 193 12.28 -14.33 12.19
CA LYS A 193 11.60 -15.64 12.13
C LYS A 193 10.08 -15.56 12.05
N LYS A 194 9.43 -14.56 12.69
CA LYS A 194 7.98 -14.35 12.57
C LYS A 194 7.57 -13.86 11.19
N ILE A 195 8.33 -12.92 10.62
CA ILE A 195 8.10 -12.41 9.26
C ILE A 195 8.36 -13.54 8.25
N GLN A 196 9.46 -14.27 8.41
CA GLN A 196 9.82 -15.46 7.65
C GLN A 196 8.73 -16.52 7.73
N ALA A 197 8.23 -16.88 8.91
CA ALA A 197 7.13 -17.84 9.03
C ALA A 197 5.85 -17.39 8.30
N ALA A 198 5.59 -16.08 8.22
CA ALA A 198 4.44 -15.53 7.51
C ALA A 198 4.65 -15.43 5.98
N ASN A 199 5.89 -15.56 5.49
CA ASN A 199 6.27 -15.28 4.11
C ASN A 199 7.37 -16.24 3.60
N ARG A 200 7.36 -17.46 4.13
CA ARG A 200 8.52 -18.36 4.13
C ARG A 200 9.10 -18.57 2.74
N MET A 201 8.24 -18.83 1.76
CA MET A 201 8.67 -19.06 0.38
C MET A 201 9.31 -17.85 -0.28
N TRP A 202 8.81 -16.63 -0.05
CA TRP A 202 9.33 -15.44 -0.72
C TRP A 202 10.57 -14.89 -0.02
N ILE A 203 10.61 -14.91 1.31
CA ILE A 203 11.79 -14.47 2.07
C ILE A 203 12.96 -15.44 1.84
N ASP A 204 12.71 -16.75 1.88
CA ASP A 204 13.76 -17.74 1.61
C ASP A 204 14.24 -17.63 0.15
N PHE A 205 13.32 -17.43 -0.81
CA PHE A 205 13.67 -17.19 -2.21
C PHE A 205 14.48 -15.90 -2.41
N ARG A 206 14.15 -14.82 -1.70
CA ARG A 206 14.84 -13.53 -1.82
C ARG A 206 16.21 -13.54 -1.16
N LEU A 207 16.35 -14.17 0.01
CA LEU A 207 17.62 -14.29 0.72
C LEU A 207 18.56 -15.31 0.09
N ALA A 208 18.03 -16.32 -0.61
CA ALA A 208 18.83 -17.24 -1.41
C ALA A 208 19.22 -16.68 -2.78
N ALA A 209 18.59 -15.59 -3.22
CA ALA A 209 18.88 -14.94 -4.50
C ALA A 209 19.87 -13.79 -4.30
N ASP A 210 21.17 -14.08 -4.46
CA ASP A 210 22.23 -13.08 -4.49
C ASP A 210 22.14 -12.24 -5.79
N GLY A 211 21.31 -11.20 -5.79
CA GLY A 211 21.21 -10.21 -6.86
C GLY A 211 19.80 -9.72 -7.20
N PRO A 212 19.67 -8.75 -8.14
CA PRO A 212 18.37 -8.38 -8.70
C PRO A 212 17.76 -9.58 -9.41
N LEU A 213 16.55 -9.97 -9.01
CA LEU A 213 15.83 -11.10 -9.61
C LEU A 213 15.52 -10.78 -11.07
N SER A 214 16.06 -11.56 -11.99
CA SER A 214 15.63 -11.51 -13.38
C SER A 214 14.20 -12.11 -13.49
N PRO A 215 13.31 -11.54 -14.32
CA PRO A 215 11.93 -12.03 -14.47
C PRO A 215 11.82 -13.51 -14.89
N SER A 216 12.88 -14.09 -15.45
CA SER A 216 12.95 -15.48 -15.91
C SER A 216 13.01 -16.49 -14.76
N ILE A 217 13.73 -16.21 -13.68
CA ILE A 217 13.93 -17.14 -12.54
C ILE A 217 12.61 -17.38 -11.77
N ILE A 218 11.71 -16.38 -11.78
CA ILE A 218 10.40 -16.44 -11.10
C ILE A 218 9.40 -17.34 -11.87
N LYS A 219 9.51 -17.44 -13.20
CA LYS A 219 8.61 -18.27 -14.02
C LYS A 219 8.91 -19.76 -13.92
N GLU A 220 10.17 -20.14 -13.71
CA GLU A 220 10.58 -21.56 -13.66
C GLU A 220 10.13 -22.25 -12.37
N LYS A 221 10.14 -21.57 -11.22
CA LYS A 221 9.77 -22.20 -9.94
C LYS A 221 8.26 -22.26 -9.66
N ASN A 222 7.42 -21.51 -10.39
CA ASN A 222 5.96 -21.63 -10.27
C ASN A 222 5.38 -22.79 -11.11
N LYS A 223 6.23 -23.58 -11.78
CA LYS A 223 5.84 -24.78 -12.55
C LYS A 223 6.10 -26.12 -11.84
N ASN A 224 6.76 -26.10 -10.67
CA ASN A 224 7.05 -27.30 -9.87
C ASN A 224 6.32 -27.27 -8.53
#